data_AF-A0A0V0IVX2-F1
#
_entry.id   AF-A0A0V0IVX2-F1
#
_cell.length_a   1.000
_cell.length_b   1.000
_cell.length_c   1.000
_cell.angle_alpha   90.00
_cell.angle_beta   90.00
_cell.angle_gamma   90.00
#
_symmetry.space_group_name_H-M   'P 1'
#
loop_
_entity.id
_entity.type
_entity.pdbx_description
1 polymer ?
#
loop_
_entity_poly.entity_id
_entity_poly.type
_entity_poly.pdbx_seq_one_letter_code
_entity_poly.pdbx_strand_id
1 'polypeptide(L)'
;MELLTDIKQDKKQGLDLFDTYSPVTRITFIWMLILLVVVYNLQIHQMNVKTTLLNGELEEEIYMEQPEGFVVPGKEKKVCELVKSLYGLKQAPKQ
;
A
#
# COMPACT_ATOMS: atom_id res chain seq x y z
N MET A 1 36.22 -37.01 10.68
CA MET A 1 37.30 -36.05 10.98
C MET A 1 38.12 -35.97 9.71
N GLU A 2 38.08 -34.94 8.88
CA GLU A 2 37.86 -33.51 9.06
C GLU A 2 37.37 -32.89 7.74
N LEU A 3 36.58 -31.81 7.89
CA LEU A 3 36.58 -30.54 7.14
C LEU A 3 36.69 -30.60 5.59
N LEU A 4 35.63 -30.22 4.85
CA LEU A 4 35.25 -28.83 4.55
C LEU A 4 36.40 -27.99 3.99
N THR A 5 36.41 -27.84 2.65
CA THR A 5 36.68 -26.65 1.81
C THR A 5 37.12 -27.20 0.45
N ASP A 6 36.25 -27.38 -0.54
CA ASP A 6 36.12 -26.39 -1.62
C ASP A 6 34.89 -26.65 -2.52
N ILE A 7 33.70 -26.74 -1.93
CA ILE A 7 32.49 -26.49 -2.70
C ILE A 7 32.28 -24.99 -2.68
N LYS A 8 32.66 -24.31 -3.77
CA LYS A 8 32.23 -22.94 -4.08
C LYS A 8 30.71 -22.88 -4.03
N GLN A 9 30.15 -22.55 -2.88
CA GLN A 9 28.82 -21.98 -2.79
C GLN A 9 28.89 -20.56 -3.33
N ASP A 10 28.27 -20.34 -4.48
CA ASP A 10 27.88 -19.01 -4.93
C ASP A 10 26.88 -18.45 -3.91
N LYS A 11 27.40 -17.75 -2.90
CA LYS A 11 26.59 -16.97 -1.96
C LYS A 11 26.01 -15.77 -2.69
N LYS A 12 24.86 -15.96 -3.36
CA LYS A 12 23.92 -14.85 -3.59
C LYS A 12 23.04 -14.68 -2.36
N GLN A 13 23.68 -14.25 -1.27
CA GLN A 13 23.02 -13.75 -0.08
C GLN A 13 22.62 -12.29 -0.32
N GLY A 14 21.31 -12.02 -0.31
CA GLY A 14 20.77 -10.70 -0.03
C GLY A 14 20.74 -9.72 -1.20
N LEU A 15 19.86 -9.93 -2.18
CA LEU A 15 19.29 -8.80 -2.91
C LEU A 15 17.99 -8.41 -2.20
N ASP A 16 18.21 -7.45 -1.30
CA ASP A 16 17.30 -6.56 -0.59
C ASP A 16 15.82 -6.63 -1.02
N LEU A 17 15.00 -7.32 -0.22
CA LEU A 17 13.54 -7.36 -0.33
C LEU A 17 12.92 -6.07 0.25
N PHE A 18 13.56 -4.92 -0.01
CA PHE A 18 13.19 -3.59 0.47
C PHE A 18 12.98 -2.59 -0.66
N ASP A 19 12.81 -3.04 -1.90
CA ASP A 19 12.22 -2.24 -2.97
C ASP A 19 10.70 -2.10 -2.75
N THR A 20 10.34 -1.58 -1.57
CA THR A 20 9.14 -0.79 -1.42
C THR A 20 9.47 0.53 -2.10
N TYR A 21 9.12 0.67 -3.38
CA TYR A 21 9.02 1.97 -4.05
C TYR A 21 7.85 2.75 -3.46
N SER A 22 7.89 2.99 -2.14
CA SER A 22 7.16 4.10 -1.57
C SER A 22 7.83 5.34 -2.15
N PRO A 23 7.10 6.27 -2.78
CA PRO A 23 7.64 7.55 -3.19
C PRO A 23 7.87 8.37 -1.92
N VAL A 24 8.87 7.99 -1.12
CA VAL A 24 9.36 8.80 -0.02
C VAL A 24 10.09 9.95 -0.69
N THR A 25 9.32 10.96 -1.04
CA THR A 25 9.80 12.25 -1.50
C THR A 25 10.94 12.64 -0.57
N ARG A 26 12.17 12.74 -1.11
CA ARG A 26 13.34 13.09 -0.30
C ARG A 26 13.01 14.35 0.48
N ILE A 27 13.28 14.38 1.78
CA ILE A 27 12.90 15.51 2.64
C ILE A 27 13.41 16.85 2.09
N THR A 28 14.56 16.84 1.40
CA THR A 28 15.13 17.96 0.65
C THR A 28 14.13 18.61 -0.32
N PHE A 29 13.32 17.83 -1.02
CA PHE A 29 12.31 18.33 -1.95
C PHE A 29 11.16 19.05 -1.23
N ILE A 30 10.72 18.51 -0.08
CA ILE A 30 9.72 19.15 0.77
C ILE A 30 10.24 20.52 1.25
N TRP A 31 11.49 20.58 1.71
CA TRP A 31 12.12 21.84 2.12
C TRP A 31 12.24 22.84 0.96
N MET A 32 12.58 22.38 -0.25
CA MET A 32 12.62 23.26 -1.43
C MET A 32 11.24 23.85 -1.76
N LEU A 33 10.17 23.06 -1.66
CA LEU A 33 8.80 23.55 -1.86
C LEU A 33 8.40 24.56 -0.78
N ILE A 34 8.72 24.29 0.49
CA ILE A 34 8.45 25.23 1.59
C ILE A 34 9.22 26.54 1.37
N LEU A 35 10.50 26.45 0.99
CA LEU A 35 11.32 27.62 0.70
C LEU A 35 10.73 28.45 -0.44
N LEU A 36 10.27 27.79 -1.51
CA LEU A 36 9.59 28.45 -2.62
C LEU A 36 8.33 29.19 -2.15
N VAL A 37 7.48 28.53 -1.37
CA VAL A 37 6.28 29.13 -0.80
C VAL A 37 6.62 30.40 0.00
N VAL A 38 7.66 30.35 0.83
CA VAL A 38 8.09 31.51 1.64
C VAL A 38 8.61 32.65 0.75
N VAL A 39 9.44 32.34 -0.25
CA VAL A 39 10.01 33.35 -1.18
C VAL A 39 8.92 34.05 -1.99
N TYR A 40 7.90 33.31 -2.41
CA TYR A 40 6.81 33.83 -3.23
C TYR A 40 5.58 34.24 -2.40
N ASN A 41 5.67 34.22 -1.06
CA ASN A 41 4.59 34.55 -0.13
C ASN A 41 3.27 33.80 -0.43
N LEU A 42 3.37 32.53 -0.80
CA LEU A 42 2.24 31.67 -1.15
C LEU A 42 1.64 31.02 0.10
N GLN A 43 0.37 30.62 0.04
CA GLN A 43 -0.28 29.86 1.10
C GLN A 43 -0.30 28.37 0.79
N ILE A 44 0.20 27.54 1.70
CA ILE A 44 0.11 26.07 1.58
C ILE A 44 -1.29 25.64 2.02
N HIS A 45 -2.04 25.05 1.10
CA HIS A 45 -3.27 24.33 1.41
C HIS A 45 -3.01 22.84 1.32
N GLN A 46 -3.16 22.13 2.45
CA GLN A 46 -3.08 20.67 2.46
C GLN A 46 -4.45 20.09 2.11
N MET A 47 -4.53 19.40 0.97
CA MET A 47 -5.72 18.65 0.58
C MET A 47 -5.44 17.16 0.82
N ASN A 48 -6.08 16.59 1.84
CA ASN A 48 -6.06 15.15 2.05
C ASN A 48 -7.03 14.49 1.07
N VAL A 49 -6.51 13.90 0.00
CA VAL A 49 -7.31 13.14 -0.97
C VAL A 49 -7.63 11.77 -0.36
N LYS A 50 -8.75 11.67 0.35
CA LYS A 50 -9.24 10.40 0.92
C LYS A 50 -9.70 9.38 -0.14
N THR A 51 -9.73 9.75 -1.42
CA THR A 51 -10.61 9.12 -2.42
C THR A 51 -9.93 8.21 -3.43
N THR A 52 -8.61 8.22 -3.59
CA THR A 52 -7.96 7.44 -4.67
C THR A 52 -7.72 5.98 -4.32
N LEU A 53 -7.53 5.64 -3.04
CA LEU A 53 -7.36 4.24 -2.61
C LEU A 53 -8.70 3.54 -2.28
N LEU A 54 -9.71 4.30 -1.82
CA LEU A 54 -11.02 3.76 -1.45
C LEU A 54 -11.97 3.61 -2.65
N ASN A 55 -11.56 4.06 -3.84
CA ASN A 55 -12.33 3.95 -5.07
C ASN A 55 -11.51 3.32 -6.22
N GLY A 56 -10.45 2.58 -5.91
CA GLY A 56 -9.77 1.79 -6.92
C GLY A 56 -10.74 0.74 -7.48
N GLU A 57 -10.73 0.59 -8.81
CA GLU A 57 -11.42 -0.53 -9.45
C GLU A 57 -10.76 -1.83 -8.98
N LEU A 58 -11.59 -2.84 -8.73
CA LEU A 58 -11.13 -4.18 -8.39
C LEU A 58 -10.94 -4.96 -9.69
N GLU A 59 -9.73 -5.44 -9.93
CA GLU A 59 -9.44 -6.32 -11.08
C GLU A 59 -10.04 -7.73 -10.87
N GLU A 60 -10.27 -8.12 -9.61
CA GLU A 60 -10.77 -9.43 -9.21
C GLU A 60 -12.06 -9.28 -8.38
N GLU A 61 -12.98 -10.25 -8.51
CA GLU A 61 -14.16 -10.34 -7.65
C GLU A 61 -13.75 -10.74 -6.23
N ILE A 62 -13.98 -9.86 -5.26
CA ILE A 62 -13.68 -10.12 -3.85
C ILE A 62 -14.98 -10.18 -3.05
N TYR A 63 -15.13 -11.25 -2.27
CA TYR A 63 -16.23 -11.42 -1.34
C TYR A 63 -15.74 -11.31 0.10
N MET A 64 -16.56 -10.75 0.98
CA MET A 64 -16.30 -10.64 2.42
C MET A 64 -17.48 -11.16 3.23
N GLU A 65 -17.20 -11.55 4.47
CA GLU A 65 -18.26 -11.85 5.44
C GLU A 65 -19.14 -10.62 5.69
N GLN A 66 -20.40 -10.87 6.02
CA GLN A 66 -21.32 -9.78 6.35
C GLN A 66 -20.85 -9.05 7.60
N PRO A 67 -20.78 -7.70 7.58
CA PRO A 67 -20.38 -6.95 8.75
C PRO A 67 -21.42 -7.05 9.86
N GLU A 68 -20.97 -6.87 11.10
CA GLU A 68 -21.83 -6.84 12.27
C GLU A 68 -22.95 -5.79 12.09
N GLY A 69 -24.19 -6.19 12.38
CA GLY A 69 -25.37 -5.35 12.16
C GLY A 69 -26.02 -5.44 10.78
N PHE A 70 -25.41 -6.15 9.82
CA PHE A 70 -26.00 -6.41 8.49
C PHE A 70 -26.60 -7.81 8.34
N VAL A 71 -26.31 -8.70 9.28
CA VAL A 71 -26.79 -10.09 9.29
C VAL A 71 -28.29 -10.14 9.60
N VAL A 72 -29.07 -10.59 8.62
CA VAL A 72 -30.54 -10.78 8.75
C VAL A 72 -30.84 -12.25 9.04
N PRO A 73 -31.81 -12.58 9.91
CA PRO A 73 -32.24 -13.96 10.15
C PRO A 73 -32.60 -14.70 8.85
N GLY A 74 -32.03 -15.88 8.66
CA GLY A 74 -32.14 -16.70 7.44
C GLY A 74 -31.19 -16.30 6.30
N LYS A 75 -30.35 -15.28 6.47
CA LYS A 75 -29.32 -14.85 5.51
C LYS A 75 -27.93 -14.81 6.13
N GLU A 76 -27.72 -15.49 7.24
CA GLU A 76 -26.47 -15.49 8.00
C GLU A 76 -25.28 -15.99 7.18
N LYS A 77 -25.52 -16.90 6.25
CA LYS A 77 -24.49 -17.50 5.38
C LYS A 77 -24.22 -16.71 4.10
N LYS A 78 -24.81 -15.53 3.93
CA LYS A 78 -24.51 -14.69 2.77
C LYS A 78 -23.16 -14.00 2.95
N VAL A 79 -22.57 -13.67 1.81
CA VAL A 79 -21.35 -12.89 1.69
C VAL A 79 -21.66 -11.59 0.95
N CYS A 80 -20.90 -10.54 1.23
CA CYS A 80 -20.97 -9.27 0.54
C CYS A 80 -19.92 -9.24 -0.57
N GLU A 81 -20.31 -8.81 -1.76
CA GLU A 81 -19.38 -8.52 -2.85
C GLU A 81 -18.83 -7.10 -2.68
N LEU A 82 -17.51 -6.95 -2.81
CA LEU A 82 -16.87 -5.65 -2.82
C LEU A 82 -16.90 -5.07 -4.23
N VAL A 83 -17.54 -3.90 -4.38
CA VAL A 83 -17.61 -3.17 -5.65
C VAL A 83 -16.40 -2.25 -5.84
N LYS A 84 -15.67 -1.95 -4.76
CA LYS A 84 -14.51 -1.03 -4.74
C LYS A 84 -13.44 -1.52 -3.79
N SER A 85 -12.19 -1.16 -4.06
CA SER A 85 -11.07 -1.50 -3.19
C SER A 85 -11.18 -0.84 -1.81
N LEU A 86 -11.03 -1.66 -0.77
CA LEU A 86 -10.86 -1.19 0.61
C LEU A 86 -9.37 -1.03 0.95
N TYR A 87 -9.08 -0.16 1.92
CA TYR A 87 -7.73 0.04 2.44
C TYR A 87 -7.15 -1.27 2.97
N GLY A 88 -5.91 -1.59 2.59
CA GLY A 88 -5.18 -2.76 3.11
C GLY A 88 -5.52 -4.10 2.44
N LEU A 89 -6.38 -4.13 1.41
CA LEU A 89 -6.53 -5.32 0.57
C LEU A 89 -5.21 -5.62 -0.14
N LYS A 90 -4.76 -6.88 -0.08
CA LYS A 90 -3.54 -7.33 -0.76
C LYS A 90 -3.65 -7.21 -2.29
N GLN A 91 -4.86 -7.36 -2.81
CA GLN A 91 -5.26 -7.27 -4.23
C GLN A 91 -5.68 -5.86 -4.65
N ALA A 92 -5.73 -4.89 -3.74
CA ALA A 92 -5.99 -3.51 -4.15
C ALA A 92 -4.81 -2.99 -4.99
N PRO A 93 -5.06 -2.08 -5.94
CA PRO A 93 -4.01 -1.42 -6.70
C PRO A 93 -3.00 -0.80 -5.73
N LYS A 94 -1.79 -1.36 -5.69
CA LYS A 94 -0.67 -0.77 -4.97
C LYS A 94 -0.04 0.23 -5.93
N GLN A 95 -0.10 1.52 -5.58
CA GLN A 95 0.73 2.52 -6.23
C GLN A 95 2.21 2.23 -5.96
#